data_AF-A0AB35MD04-F1
#
_entry.id   AF-A0AB35MD04-F1
#
_cell.length_a   1.000
_cell.length_b   1.000
_cell.length_c   1.000
_cell.angle_alpha   90.00
_cell.angle_beta   90.00
_cell.angle_gamma   90.00
#
_symmetry.space_group_name_H-M   'P 1'
#
loop_
_entity.id
_entity.type
_entity.pdbx_description
1 polymer ?
#
loop_
_entity_poly.entity_id
_entity_poly.type
_entity_poly.pdbx_seq_one_letter_code
_entity_poly.pdbx_strand_id
1 'polypeptide(L)'
;MEAILLDLPNLLVCLVLVMVGFVRGWVTRNVAIILSLSSLVPYLLNNVLFSPEYMPDQFRYWEQVLAMRSMDWDSMDHSLTVSFSSSLLALLPLPLVETISSLGFFNKFLYIGGLMVMLRRGIISHAVLLFLLCYPSLVLYSSLSLRDTLVTGFMLASFLLAIERRPGWALLMLMPLWLIKFQNMLIMLVFLGVYVVYDVSRRGLSTKRFCWLLVGLVASVLIIYPLAVDQINFFRAAMYIEDGGKKEDVEIIQGFGDFVVTGIQGALYFLIKPLPWEAANPLQLIQAGENLLVVVFLVWLTLQCWQVQREKTLFWLLYLIGAFTIYGLVVFNYGTAVRYRFPFLVIYVVCMAYDTGLIRRWQQERRPALLD
;
A
#
# COMPACT_ATOMS: atom_id res chain seq x y z
N MET A 1 -14.24 23.85 15.79
CA MET A 1 -13.10 24.54 16.44
C MET A 1 -12.52 23.68 17.57
N GLU A 2 -13.37 23.12 18.44
CA GLU A 2 -12.93 22.20 19.52
C GLU A 2 -12.17 20.96 19.01
N ALA A 3 -12.67 20.25 18.00
CA ALA A 3 -11.99 19.08 17.43
C ALA A 3 -10.58 19.39 16.89
N ILE A 4 -10.35 20.60 16.34
CA ILE A 4 -9.04 21.01 15.83
C ILE A 4 -8.06 21.23 16.99
N LEU A 5 -8.53 21.79 18.11
CA LEU A 5 -7.70 22.04 19.28
C LEU A 5 -7.30 20.74 19.99
N LEU A 6 -8.19 19.74 20.02
CA LEU A 6 -7.93 18.43 20.63
C LEU A 6 -6.82 17.66 19.93
N ASP A 7 -6.67 17.82 18.61
CA ASP A 7 -5.65 17.09 17.84
C ASP A 7 -4.32 17.85 17.69
N LEU A 8 -4.24 19.09 18.18
CA LEU A 8 -3.04 19.91 18.09
C LEU A 8 -1.80 19.22 18.71
N PRO A 9 -1.89 18.54 19.87
CA PRO A 9 -0.76 17.80 20.42
C PRO A 9 -0.26 16.68 19.50
N ASN A 10 -1.16 15.97 18.81
CA ASN A 10 -0.80 14.92 17.87
C ASN A 10 -0.07 15.48 16.64
N LEU A 11 -0.55 16.62 16.12
CA LEU A 11 0.14 17.36 15.05
C LEU A 11 1.55 17.78 15.49
N LEU A 12 1.70 18.35 16.70
CA LEU A 12 2.98 18.82 17.21
C LEU A 12 4.00 17.67 17.30
N VAL A 13 3.58 16.47 17.73
CA VAL A 13 4.46 15.29 17.73
C VAL A 13 4.93 14.93 16.30
N CYS A 14 4.04 14.99 15.31
CA CYS A 14 4.42 14.75 13.91
C CYS A 14 5.42 15.80 13.42
N LEU A 15 5.20 17.09 13.72
CA LEU A 15 6.11 18.17 13.35
C LEU A 15 7.46 18.06 14.05
N VAL A 16 7.49 17.68 15.34
CA VAL A 16 8.72 17.40 16.07
C VAL A 16 9.50 16.28 15.40
N LEU A 17 8.84 15.19 14.98
CA LEU A 17 9.50 14.12 14.25
C LEU A 17 10.14 14.64 12.95
N VAL A 18 9.43 15.47 12.18
CA VAL A 18 9.95 16.14 10.97
C VAL A 18 11.17 16.99 11.29
N MET A 19 11.10 17.82 12.33
CA MET A 19 12.20 18.67 12.78
C MET A 19 13.41 17.87 13.24
N VAL A 20 13.22 16.74 13.95
CA VAL A 20 14.30 15.83 14.31
C VAL A 20 15.00 15.31 13.06
N GLY A 21 14.25 14.87 12.04
CA GLY A 21 14.82 14.44 10.77
C GLY A 21 15.62 15.54 10.08
N PHE A 22 15.14 16.78 10.11
CA PHE A 22 15.81 17.94 9.50
C PHE A 22 17.10 18.31 10.24
N VAL A 23 17.03 18.46 11.57
CA VAL A 23 18.20 18.78 12.42
C VAL A 23 19.28 17.69 12.34
N ARG A 24 18.88 16.42 12.17
CA ARG A 24 19.81 15.30 11.98
C ARG A 24 20.37 15.19 10.55
N GLY A 25 19.96 16.07 9.64
CA GLY A 25 20.40 16.07 8.24
C GLY A 25 19.88 14.89 7.40
N TRP A 26 18.83 14.19 7.85
CA TRP A 26 18.24 13.08 7.09
C TRP A 26 17.31 13.56 5.98
N VAL A 27 16.73 14.74 6.14
CA VAL A 27 15.84 15.38 5.16
C VAL A 27 16.34 16.78 4.85
N THR A 28 16.25 17.16 3.58
CA THR A 28 16.50 18.53 3.12
C THR A 28 15.37 19.47 3.53
N ARG A 29 15.59 20.79 3.44
CA ARG A 29 14.58 21.81 3.79
C ARG A 29 13.26 21.62 3.04
N ASN A 30 13.30 21.40 1.73
CA ASN A 30 12.10 21.25 0.91
C ASN A 30 11.28 20.01 1.31
N VAL A 31 11.94 18.89 1.59
CA VAL A 31 11.29 17.67 2.10
C VAL A 31 10.67 17.90 3.47
N ALA A 32 11.36 18.61 4.36
CA ALA A 32 10.81 18.95 5.68
C ALA A 32 9.55 19.81 5.57
N ILE A 33 9.54 20.81 4.67
CA ILE A 33 8.36 21.64 4.40
C ILE A 33 7.20 20.78 3.89
N ILE A 34 7.44 19.93 2.89
CA ILE A 34 6.39 19.06 2.32
C ILE A 34 5.84 18.11 3.39
N LEU A 35 6.70 17.50 4.22
CA LEU A 35 6.26 16.63 5.31
C LEU A 35 5.48 17.37 6.40
N SER A 36 5.85 18.62 6.68
CA SER A 36 5.14 19.47 7.64
C SER A 36 3.74 19.81 7.12
N LEU A 37 3.62 20.20 5.85
CA LEU A 37 2.33 20.41 5.19
C LEU A 37 1.52 19.12 5.12
N SER A 38 2.16 17.99 4.81
CA SER A 38 1.51 16.68 4.77
C SER A 38 0.97 16.27 6.15
N SER A 39 1.61 16.70 7.24
CA SER A 39 1.14 16.45 8.61
C SER A 39 -0.18 17.18 8.93
N LEU A 40 -0.56 18.21 8.16
CA LEU A 40 -1.85 18.89 8.31
C LEU A 40 -3.00 18.14 7.63
N VAL A 41 -2.71 17.16 6.78
CA VAL A 41 -3.73 16.45 5.99
C VAL A 41 -4.82 15.81 6.83
N PRO A 42 -4.57 15.15 7.99
CA PRO A 42 -5.65 14.59 8.82
C PRO A 42 -6.76 15.60 9.18
N TYR A 43 -6.45 16.90 9.30
CA TYR A 43 -7.46 17.94 9.52
C TYR A 43 -8.32 18.24 8.30
N LEU A 44 -7.81 18.01 7.11
CA LEU A 44 -8.46 18.35 5.84
C LEU A 44 -9.35 17.22 5.32
N LEU A 45 -9.36 16.05 5.96
CA LEU A 45 -10.08 14.88 5.48
C LEU A 45 -11.49 14.79 6.08
N ASN A 46 -11.58 14.29 7.31
CA ASN A 46 -12.85 14.05 8.00
C ASN A 46 -13.58 15.37 8.27
N ASN A 47 -14.86 15.45 7.87
CA ASN A 47 -15.74 16.63 7.99
C ASN A 47 -15.35 17.84 7.11
N VAL A 48 -14.30 17.73 6.28
CA VAL A 48 -13.87 18.78 5.35
C VAL A 48 -13.94 18.29 3.91
N LEU A 49 -13.18 17.25 3.58
CA LEU A 49 -13.19 16.64 2.25
C LEU A 49 -14.38 15.67 2.08
N PHE A 50 -14.69 14.90 3.12
CA PHE A 50 -15.82 13.97 3.12
C PHE A 50 -16.33 13.68 4.54
N SER A 51 -17.58 13.20 4.64
CA SER A 51 -18.16 12.71 5.90
C SER A 51 -17.42 11.44 6.35
N PRO A 52 -17.02 11.31 7.64
CA PRO A 52 -16.41 10.09 8.16
C PRO A 52 -17.23 8.82 7.88
N GLU A 53 -18.55 8.95 7.76
CA GLU A 53 -19.48 7.87 7.40
C GLU A 53 -19.22 7.28 6.01
N TYR A 54 -18.54 8.00 5.12
CA TYR A 54 -18.10 7.47 3.83
C TYR A 54 -17.14 6.27 3.98
N MET A 55 -16.40 6.21 5.09
CA MET A 55 -15.53 5.09 5.46
C MET A 55 -15.82 4.67 6.91
N PRO A 56 -16.92 3.95 7.17
CA PRO A 56 -17.41 3.69 8.52
C PRO A 56 -16.42 2.84 9.36
N ASP A 57 -15.53 2.09 8.70
CA ASP A 57 -14.40 1.39 9.33
C ASP A 57 -13.56 2.30 10.24
N GLN A 58 -13.46 3.60 9.93
CA GLN A 58 -12.68 4.54 10.73
C GLN A 58 -13.15 4.63 12.18
N PHE A 59 -14.47 4.58 12.40
CA PHE A 59 -15.05 4.62 13.74
C PHE A 59 -14.63 3.40 14.54
N ARG A 60 -14.73 2.21 13.94
CA ARG A 60 -14.36 0.94 14.60
C ARG A 60 -12.90 0.94 15.06
N TYR A 61 -11.97 1.40 14.22
CA TYR A 61 -10.56 1.47 14.62
C TYR A 61 -10.32 2.50 15.71
N TRP A 62 -10.95 3.68 15.61
CA TRP A 62 -10.82 4.75 16.60
C TRP A 62 -11.37 4.34 17.96
N GLU A 63 -12.62 3.87 18.03
CA GLU A 63 -13.28 3.39 19.24
C GLU A 63 -12.47 2.29 19.92
N GLN A 64 -11.94 1.34 19.15
CA GLN A 64 -11.12 0.27 19.70
C GLN A 64 -9.81 0.79 20.32
N VAL A 65 -9.13 1.76 19.69
CA VAL A 65 -7.91 2.35 20.26
C VAL A 65 -8.23 3.15 21.52
N LEU A 66 -9.35 3.86 21.52
CA LEU A 66 -9.83 4.62 22.69
C LEU A 66 -10.14 3.68 23.85
N ALA A 67 -10.90 2.60 23.63
CA ALA A 67 -11.21 1.57 24.61
C ALA A 67 -9.93 0.92 25.19
N MET A 68 -8.98 0.55 24.32
CA MET A 68 -7.70 -0.04 24.75
C MET A 68 -6.86 0.91 25.62
N ARG A 69 -6.84 2.20 25.33
CA ARG A 69 -6.06 3.19 26.09
C ARG A 69 -6.73 3.62 27.39
N SER A 70 -8.06 3.62 27.41
CA SER A 70 -8.87 3.88 28.60
C SER A 70 -9.03 2.64 29.49
N MET A 71 -8.53 1.47 29.06
CA MET A 71 -8.68 0.18 29.74
C MET A 71 -10.15 -0.23 29.92
N ASP A 72 -11.02 0.20 29.00
CA ASP A 72 -12.42 -0.18 28.96
C ASP A 72 -12.59 -1.44 28.10
N TRP A 73 -12.44 -2.60 28.73
CA TRP A 73 -12.47 -3.89 28.04
C TRP A 73 -13.88 -4.29 27.56
N ASP A 74 -14.93 -3.73 28.15
CA ASP A 74 -16.33 -4.09 27.86
C ASP A 74 -16.81 -3.47 26.54
N SER A 75 -16.28 -2.31 26.16
CA SER A 75 -16.61 -1.62 24.90
C SER A 75 -15.79 -2.08 23.69
N MET A 76 -14.91 -3.08 23.86
CA MET A 76 -14.03 -3.55 22.79
C MET A 76 -14.74 -4.42 21.74
N ASP A 77 -14.47 -4.12 20.47
CA ASP A 77 -14.88 -4.92 19.32
C ASP A 77 -14.28 -6.34 19.40
N HIS A 78 -15.13 -7.35 19.18
CA HIS A 78 -14.75 -8.76 19.22
C HIS A 78 -14.02 -9.23 17.95
N SER A 79 -13.97 -8.41 16.90
CA SER A 79 -13.21 -8.70 15.68
C SER A 79 -11.72 -8.74 15.97
N LEU A 80 -11.14 -9.94 15.87
CA LEU A 80 -9.70 -10.17 16.02
C LEU A 80 -8.86 -9.25 15.11
N THR A 81 -9.35 -8.98 13.90
CA THR A 81 -8.60 -8.17 12.92
C THR A 81 -8.57 -6.69 13.28
N VAL A 82 -9.66 -6.16 13.84
CA VAL A 82 -9.74 -4.77 14.31
C VAL A 82 -8.94 -4.64 15.60
N SER A 83 -9.18 -5.52 16.56
CA SER A 83 -8.48 -5.54 17.85
C SER A 83 -6.96 -5.60 17.68
N PHE A 84 -6.43 -6.54 16.90
CA PHE A 84 -4.98 -6.65 16.71
C PHE A 84 -4.37 -5.45 15.95
N SER A 85 -5.10 -4.87 14.99
CA SER A 85 -4.61 -3.66 14.30
C SER A 85 -4.57 -2.46 15.25
N SER A 86 -5.64 -2.28 16.03
CA SER A 86 -5.78 -1.20 17.00
C SER A 86 -4.80 -1.33 18.15
N SER A 87 -4.44 -2.54 18.59
CA SER A 87 -3.41 -2.71 19.63
C SER A 87 -2.05 -2.18 19.17
N LEU A 88 -1.66 -2.46 17.93
CA LEU A 88 -0.42 -1.93 17.36
C LEU A 88 -0.43 -0.40 17.24
N LEU A 89 -1.58 0.19 16.89
CA LEU A 89 -1.73 1.65 16.87
C LEU A 89 -1.74 2.25 18.28
N ALA A 90 -2.37 1.60 19.25
CA ALA A 90 -2.46 2.05 20.62
C ALA A 90 -1.07 2.17 21.28
N LEU A 91 -0.12 1.31 20.89
CA LEU A 91 1.27 1.33 21.35
C LEU A 91 2.08 2.55 20.85
N LEU A 92 1.59 3.30 19.86
CA LEU A 92 2.32 4.45 19.34
C LEU A 92 2.33 5.59 20.37
N PRO A 93 3.46 6.31 20.54
CA PRO A 93 3.61 7.31 21.59
C PRO A 93 2.98 8.66 21.20
N LEU A 94 1.76 8.66 20.67
CA LEU A 94 0.98 9.88 20.46
C LEU A 94 0.03 10.12 21.65
N PRO A 95 -0.15 11.39 22.07
CA PRO A 95 -0.77 11.71 23.34
C PRO A 95 -2.29 11.50 23.38
N LEU A 96 -3.04 11.86 22.32
CA LEU A 96 -4.51 12.00 22.40
C LEU A 96 -5.24 11.13 21.36
N VAL A 97 -6.39 10.58 21.75
CA VAL A 97 -7.28 9.75 20.89
C VAL A 97 -8.74 10.24 21.01
N GLU A 98 -8.92 11.55 21.03
CA GLU A 98 -10.23 12.16 21.32
C GLU A 98 -11.15 12.18 20.09
N THR A 99 -10.60 12.18 18.88
CA THR A 99 -11.38 12.26 17.65
C THR A 99 -11.00 11.15 16.68
N ILE A 100 -11.86 10.89 15.69
CA ILE A 100 -11.54 10.00 14.58
C ILE A 100 -10.25 10.46 13.90
N SER A 101 -10.07 11.77 13.67
CA SER A 101 -8.88 12.32 13.04
C SER A 101 -7.60 12.13 13.86
N SER A 102 -7.70 11.94 15.18
CA SER A 102 -6.55 11.61 16.04
C SER A 102 -5.80 10.39 15.52
N LEU A 103 -6.51 9.33 15.14
CA LEU A 103 -5.87 8.11 14.62
C LEU A 103 -5.28 8.31 13.21
N GLY A 104 -5.76 9.30 12.46
CA GLY A 104 -5.11 9.78 11.24
C GLY A 104 -3.69 10.30 11.49
N PHE A 105 -3.45 10.98 12.62
CA PHE A 105 -2.10 11.40 13.02
C PHE A 105 -1.19 10.23 13.41
N PHE A 106 -1.75 9.14 13.94
CA PHE A 106 -0.98 7.95 14.30
C PHE A 106 -0.42 7.28 13.06
N ASN A 107 -1.28 7.10 12.06
CA ASN A 107 -0.85 6.64 10.74
C ASN A 107 0.13 7.61 10.09
N LYS A 108 -0.06 8.92 10.29
CA LYS A 108 0.85 9.90 9.75
C LYS A 108 2.24 9.83 10.38
N PHE A 109 2.30 9.64 11.69
CA PHE A 109 3.52 9.40 12.43
C PHE A 109 4.27 8.16 11.91
N LEU A 110 3.56 7.05 11.69
CA LEU A 110 4.13 5.84 11.07
C LEU A 110 4.69 6.10 9.68
N TYR A 111 3.96 6.82 8.84
CA TYR A 111 4.38 7.16 7.48
C TYR A 111 5.65 8.02 7.49
N ILE A 112 5.69 9.09 8.31
CA ILE A 112 6.86 9.98 8.43
C ILE A 112 8.07 9.20 8.98
N GLY A 113 7.88 8.42 10.04
CA GLY A 113 8.94 7.61 10.64
C GLY A 113 9.49 6.57 9.66
N GLY A 114 8.62 5.88 8.93
CA GLY A 114 9.02 4.93 7.88
C GLY A 114 9.84 5.59 6.78
N LEU A 115 9.39 6.75 6.28
CA LEU A 115 10.10 7.52 5.26
C LEU A 115 11.49 7.97 5.76
N MET A 116 11.60 8.43 7.00
CA MET A 116 12.87 8.81 7.62
C MET A 116 13.84 7.65 7.73
N VAL A 117 13.36 6.48 8.15
CA VAL A 117 14.18 5.26 8.21
C VAL A 117 14.73 4.93 6.81
N MET A 118 13.89 4.99 5.79
CA MET A 118 14.30 4.67 4.42
C MET A 118 15.29 5.68 3.84
N LEU A 119 15.09 6.98 4.09
CA LEU A 119 16.03 8.03 3.69
C LEU A 119 17.37 7.87 4.39
N ARG A 120 17.38 7.66 5.71
CA ARG A 120 18.59 7.41 6.50
C ARG A 120 19.38 6.20 5.99
N ARG A 121 18.68 5.15 5.55
CA ARG A 121 19.29 3.93 5.00
C ARG A 121 19.69 4.05 3.52
N GLY A 122 19.43 5.18 2.87
CA GLY A 122 19.72 5.37 1.45
C GLY A 122 18.89 4.46 0.51
N ILE A 123 17.72 4.00 0.98
CA ILE A 123 16.82 3.08 0.25
C ILE A 123 15.94 3.83 -0.75
N ILE A 124 15.89 5.17 -0.69
CA ILE A 124 15.07 6.02 -1.55
C ILE A 124 15.98 6.98 -2.35
N SER A 125 15.62 7.20 -3.62
CA SER A 125 16.17 8.27 -4.47
C SER A 125 15.20 9.45 -4.58
N HIS A 126 15.65 10.57 -5.14
CA HIS A 126 14.83 11.77 -5.31
C HIS A 126 13.50 11.54 -6.04
N ALA A 127 13.50 10.76 -7.14
CA ALA A 127 12.28 10.50 -7.90
C ALA A 127 11.30 9.59 -7.13
N VAL A 128 11.83 8.59 -6.44
CA VAL A 128 11.03 7.71 -5.57
C VAL A 128 10.46 8.50 -4.39
N LEU A 129 11.26 9.40 -3.80
CA LEU A 129 10.81 10.28 -2.72
C LEU A 129 9.67 11.18 -3.18
N LEU A 130 9.80 11.80 -4.35
CA LEU A 130 8.75 12.66 -4.91
C LEU A 130 7.45 11.88 -5.10
N PHE A 131 7.52 10.65 -5.62
CA PHE A 131 6.35 9.78 -5.71
C PHE A 131 5.74 9.51 -4.33
N LEU A 132 6.55 9.13 -3.33
CA LEU A 132 6.04 8.83 -1.99
C LEU A 132 5.42 10.05 -1.30
N LEU A 133 5.91 11.26 -1.55
CA LEU A 133 5.41 12.51 -0.97
C LEU A 133 4.19 13.07 -1.69
N CYS A 134 4.10 12.87 -3.01
CA CYS A 134 3.09 13.50 -3.86
C CYS A 134 2.02 12.54 -4.38
N TYR A 135 2.13 11.22 -4.14
CA TYR A 135 1.10 10.24 -4.51
C TYR A 135 -0.15 10.43 -3.63
N PRO A 136 -1.24 11.03 -4.15
CA PRO A 136 -2.36 11.48 -3.33
C PRO A 136 -3.02 10.37 -2.51
N SER A 137 -3.20 9.18 -3.07
CA SER A 137 -3.77 8.03 -2.36
C SER A 137 -2.91 7.62 -1.18
N LEU A 138 -1.58 7.60 -1.32
CA LEU A 138 -0.71 7.28 -0.19
C LEU A 138 -0.80 8.35 0.90
N VAL A 139 -0.83 9.63 0.52
CA VAL A 139 -0.98 10.74 1.47
C VAL A 139 -2.33 10.68 2.17
N LEU A 140 -3.41 10.39 1.43
CA LEU A 140 -4.77 10.23 1.93
C LEU A 140 -4.88 9.07 2.93
N TYR A 141 -4.56 7.84 2.51
CA TYR A 141 -4.74 6.65 3.36
C TYR A 141 -3.73 6.60 4.51
N SER A 142 -2.56 7.26 4.40
CA SER A 142 -1.65 7.45 5.54
C SER A 142 -2.11 8.52 6.54
N SER A 143 -3.20 9.22 6.25
CA SER A 143 -3.78 10.26 7.10
C SER A 143 -5.22 9.95 7.54
N LEU A 144 -5.74 8.76 7.23
CA LEU A 144 -7.04 8.26 7.68
C LEU A 144 -6.90 7.22 8.78
N SER A 145 -7.99 6.97 9.49
CA SER A 145 -8.04 6.11 10.68
C SER A 145 -8.23 4.64 10.33
N LEU A 146 -7.37 4.13 9.44
CA LEU A 146 -7.46 2.79 8.86
C LEU A 146 -6.16 2.01 9.05
N ARG A 147 -6.25 0.69 9.04
CA ARG A 147 -5.09 -0.22 9.20
C ARG A 147 -4.12 -0.26 8.01
N ASP A 148 -4.46 0.31 6.85
CA ASP A 148 -3.70 0.07 5.60
C ASP A 148 -2.28 0.64 5.63
N THR A 149 -2.00 1.64 6.48
CA THR A 149 -0.65 2.15 6.72
C THR A 149 0.23 1.11 7.41
N LEU A 150 -0.29 0.43 8.43
CA LEU A 150 0.40 -0.70 9.08
C LEU A 150 0.66 -1.83 8.09
N VAL A 151 -0.35 -2.18 7.30
CA VAL A 151 -0.23 -3.22 6.26
C VAL A 151 0.90 -2.88 5.30
N THR A 152 0.91 -1.65 4.78
CA THR A 152 1.97 -1.18 3.86
C THR A 152 3.34 -1.24 4.52
N GLY A 153 3.46 -0.82 5.77
CA GLY A 153 4.70 -0.87 6.55
C GLY A 153 5.25 -2.29 6.69
N PHE A 154 4.42 -3.26 7.09
CA PHE A 154 4.85 -4.67 7.23
C PHE A 154 5.22 -5.30 5.89
N MET A 155 4.41 -5.07 4.84
CA MET A 155 4.72 -5.59 3.52
C MET A 155 6.03 -5.02 2.98
N LEU A 156 6.25 -3.71 3.14
CA LEU A 156 7.47 -3.05 2.69
C LEU A 156 8.70 -3.54 3.47
N ALA A 157 8.62 -3.60 4.80
CA ALA A 157 9.70 -4.11 5.65
C ALA A 157 10.07 -5.57 5.30
N SER A 158 9.07 -6.41 5.05
CA SER A 158 9.26 -7.80 4.66
C SER A 158 10.06 -7.92 3.35
N PHE A 159 9.67 -7.22 2.28
CA PHE A 159 10.42 -7.27 1.01
C PHE A 159 11.80 -6.64 1.11
N LEU A 160 11.98 -5.53 1.81
CA LEU A 160 13.29 -4.91 2.00
C LEU A 160 14.26 -5.88 2.71
N LEU A 161 13.81 -6.59 3.74
CA LEU A 161 14.60 -7.63 4.41
C LEU A 161 14.90 -8.81 3.48
N ALA A 162 13.98 -9.19 2.60
CA ALA A 162 14.23 -10.22 1.59
C ALA A 162 15.30 -9.79 0.58
N ILE A 163 15.27 -8.52 0.13
CA ILE A 163 16.30 -7.93 -0.75
C ILE A 163 17.67 -7.95 -0.06
N GLU A 164 17.71 -7.61 1.23
CA GLU A 164 18.88 -7.66 2.10
C GLU A 164 19.33 -9.08 2.48
N ARG A 165 18.72 -10.12 1.89
CA ARG A 165 19.04 -11.54 2.11
C ARG A 165 18.83 -12.03 3.55
N ARG A 166 17.81 -11.51 4.21
CA ARG A 166 17.38 -11.94 5.54
C ARG A 166 15.97 -12.55 5.47
N PRO A 167 15.77 -13.67 4.76
CA PRO A 167 14.43 -14.23 4.51
C PRO A 167 13.70 -14.66 5.78
N GLY A 168 14.41 -15.15 6.81
CA GLY A 168 13.78 -15.46 8.10
C GLY A 168 13.16 -14.24 8.77
N TRP A 169 13.87 -13.10 8.76
CA TRP A 169 13.34 -11.83 9.26
C TRP A 169 12.24 -11.26 8.36
N ALA A 170 12.33 -11.47 7.05
CA ALA A 170 11.26 -11.10 6.12
C ALA A 170 9.95 -11.84 6.42
N LEU A 171 10.03 -13.16 6.69
CA LEU A 171 8.87 -13.97 7.08
C LEU A 171 8.31 -13.54 8.44
N LEU A 172 9.18 -13.23 9.41
CA LEU A 172 8.74 -12.70 10.72
C LEU A 172 7.95 -11.40 10.57
N MET A 173 8.42 -10.47 9.74
CA MET A 173 7.70 -9.22 9.45
C MET A 173 6.38 -9.43 8.70
N LEU A 174 6.20 -10.57 8.05
CA LEU A 174 4.95 -10.93 7.38
C LEU A 174 3.91 -11.51 8.35
N MET A 175 4.32 -12.11 9.47
CA MET A 175 3.42 -12.78 10.42
C MET A 175 2.28 -11.88 10.93
N PRO A 176 2.48 -10.59 11.29
CA PRO A 176 1.39 -9.72 11.72
C PRO A 176 0.26 -9.59 10.69
N LEU A 177 0.57 -9.71 9.39
CA LEU A 177 -0.42 -9.63 8.33
C LEU A 177 -1.40 -10.80 8.33
N TRP A 178 -1.08 -11.95 8.96
CA TRP A 178 -2.02 -13.05 9.15
C TRP A 178 -3.29 -12.56 9.89
N LEU A 179 -3.11 -11.71 10.91
CA LEU A 179 -4.20 -11.19 11.73
C LEU A 179 -4.79 -9.88 11.18
N ILE A 180 -3.96 -9.05 10.54
CA ILE A 180 -4.38 -7.73 10.05
C ILE A 180 -5.06 -7.82 8.69
N LYS A 181 -4.45 -8.52 7.73
CA LYS A 181 -4.92 -8.59 6.33
C LYS A 181 -4.41 -9.84 5.65
N PHE A 182 -5.08 -10.96 5.94
CA PHE A 182 -4.69 -12.30 5.49
C PHE A 182 -4.49 -12.40 3.97
N GLN A 183 -5.34 -11.74 3.17
CA GLN A 183 -5.19 -11.76 1.71
C GLN A 183 -3.85 -11.16 1.25
N ASN A 184 -3.45 -10.02 1.83
CA ASN A 184 -2.15 -9.40 1.51
C ASN A 184 -0.99 -10.30 1.92
N MET A 185 -1.10 -10.97 3.07
CA MET A 185 -0.08 -11.92 3.53
C MET A 185 0.11 -13.06 2.53
N LEU A 186 -0.97 -13.67 2.04
CA LEU A 186 -0.89 -14.77 1.07
C LEU A 186 -0.25 -14.33 -0.25
N ILE A 187 -0.67 -13.20 -0.81
CA ILE A 187 -0.11 -12.65 -2.04
C ILE A 187 1.40 -12.41 -1.86
N MET A 188 1.77 -11.77 -0.75
CA MET A 188 3.17 -11.52 -0.41
C MET A 188 3.98 -12.79 -0.23
N LEU A 189 3.42 -13.82 0.42
CA LEU A 189 4.09 -15.10 0.66
C LEU A 189 4.43 -15.80 -0.66
N VAL A 190 3.52 -15.79 -1.63
CA VAL A 190 3.76 -16.35 -2.97
C VAL A 190 4.95 -15.65 -3.62
N PHE A 191 4.94 -14.31 -3.67
CA PHE A 191 6.00 -13.57 -4.36
C PHE A 191 7.33 -13.56 -3.61
N LEU A 192 7.33 -13.51 -2.27
CA LEU A 192 8.53 -13.70 -1.45
C LEU A 192 9.10 -15.11 -1.63
N GLY A 193 8.24 -16.14 -1.68
CA GLY A 193 8.63 -17.51 -1.96
C GLY A 193 9.33 -17.61 -3.32
N VAL A 194 8.73 -17.09 -4.38
CA VAL A 194 9.35 -17.02 -5.71
C VAL A 194 10.68 -16.25 -5.66
N TYR A 195 10.71 -15.09 -5.01
CA TYR A 195 11.90 -14.24 -4.90
C TYR A 195 13.08 -14.97 -4.24
N VAL A 196 12.81 -15.72 -3.17
CA VAL A 196 13.81 -16.48 -2.41
C VAL A 196 14.23 -17.75 -3.15
N VAL A 197 13.27 -18.55 -3.65
CA VAL A 197 13.55 -19.82 -4.36
C VAL A 197 14.37 -19.60 -5.62
N TYR A 198 14.07 -18.54 -6.38
CA TYR A 198 14.82 -18.20 -7.59
C TYR A 198 16.08 -17.36 -7.33
N ASP A 199 16.37 -17.01 -6.07
CA ASP A 199 17.49 -16.16 -5.63
C ASP A 199 17.63 -14.87 -6.46
N VAL A 200 16.49 -14.21 -6.70
CA VAL A 200 16.38 -13.01 -7.56
C VAL A 200 17.32 -11.90 -7.08
N SER A 201 17.53 -11.80 -5.77
CA SER A 201 18.46 -10.84 -5.13
C SER A 201 19.90 -10.90 -5.70
N ARG A 202 20.49 -12.10 -5.92
CA ARG A 202 21.86 -12.21 -6.50
C ARG A 202 21.84 -12.25 -8.01
N ARG A 203 21.04 -13.17 -8.55
CA ARG A 203 21.19 -13.63 -9.94
C ARG A 203 20.23 -12.94 -10.89
N GLY A 204 19.25 -12.20 -10.36
CA GLY A 204 18.09 -11.80 -11.14
C GLY A 204 17.28 -13.01 -11.64
N LEU A 205 16.21 -12.73 -12.37
CA LEU A 205 15.41 -13.73 -13.03
C LEU A 205 15.70 -13.71 -14.54
N SER A 206 16.67 -14.54 -14.98
CA SER A 206 16.99 -14.71 -16.40
C SER A 206 15.75 -15.10 -17.21
N THR A 207 15.66 -14.66 -18.47
CA THR A 207 14.52 -14.90 -19.37
C THR A 207 14.11 -16.38 -19.43
N LYS A 208 15.07 -17.31 -19.47
CA LYS A 208 14.75 -18.75 -19.48
C LYS A 208 14.07 -19.21 -18.19
N ARG A 209 14.56 -18.75 -17.03
CA ARG A 209 13.97 -19.07 -15.72
C ARG A 209 12.60 -18.42 -15.56
N PHE A 210 12.46 -17.19 -16.07
CA PHE A 210 11.18 -16.50 -16.12
C PHE A 210 10.15 -17.26 -16.95
N CYS A 211 10.51 -17.77 -18.13
CA CYS A 211 9.61 -18.61 -18.92
C CYS A 211 9.20 -19.89 -18.18
N TRP A 212 10.15 -20.58 -17.54
CA TRP A 212 9.82 -21.76 -16.72
C TRP A 212 8.91 -21.43 -15.53
N LEU A 213 9.14 -20.29 -14.87
CA LEU A 213 8.27 -19.80 -13.80
C LEU A 213 6.85 -19.54 -14.33
N LEU A 214 6.70 -18.89 -15.49
CA LEU A 214 5.40 -18.66 -16.10
C LEU A 214 4.68 -19.97 -16.45
N VAL A 215 5.39 -20.95 -17.02
CA VAL A 215 4.83 -22.29 -17.29
C VAL A 215 4.37 -22.95 -15.98
N GLY A 216 5.18 -22.88 -14.93
CA GLY A 216 4.82 -23.40 -13.61
C GLY A 216 3.61 -22.68 -12.99
N LEU A 217 3.52 -21.36 -13.13
CA LEU A 217 2.38 -20.57 -12.68
C LEU A 217 1.11 -20.95 -13.45
N VAL A 218 1.16 -21.03 -14.78
CA VAL A 218 0.02 -21.47 -15.60
C VAL A 218 -0.42 -22.88 -15.22
N ALA A 219 0.53 -23.82 -15.04
CA ALA A 219 0.23 -25.17 -14.58
C ALA A 219 -0.44 -25.17 -13.20
N SER A 220 0.06 -24.36 -12.26
CA SER A 220 -0.54 -24.24 -10.92
C SER A 220 -1.97 -23.68 -10.98
N VAL A 221 -2.22 -22.66 -11.81
CA VAL A 221 -3.54 -22.08 -12.00
C VAL A 221 -4.49 -23.09 -12.66
N LEU A 222 -4.03 -23.88 -13.64
CA LEU A 222 -4.84 -24.95 -14.25
C LEU A 222 -5.29 -26.01 -13.22
N ILE A 223 -4.42 -26.37 -12.28
CA ILE A 223 -4.71 -27.34 -11.21
C ILE A 223 -5.65 -26.74 -10.16
N ILE A 224 -5.43 -25.48 -9.79
CA ILE A 224 -6.17 -24.80 -8.72
C ILE A 224 -7.54 -24.30 -9.21
N TYR A 225 -7.68 -23.92 -10.48
CA TYR A 225 -8.87 -23.30 -11.03
C TYR A 225 -10.17 -24.06 -10.71
N PRO A 226 -10.29 -25.39 -10.92
CA PRO A 226 -11.52 -26.12 -10.62
C PRO A 226 -11.92 -26.09 -9.13
N LEU A 227 -10.95 -25.90 -8.24
CA LEU A 227 -11.18 -25.81 -6.79
C LEU A 227 -11.49 -24.38 -6.34
N ALA A 228 -10.99 -23.39 -7.07
CA ALA A 228 -11.03 -21.98 -6.69
C ALA A 228 -12.18 -21.20 -7.34
N VAL A 229 -12.67 -21.60 -8.53
CA VAL A 229 -13.62 -20.81 -9.32
C VAL A 229 -14.91 -20.49 -8.55
N ASP A 230 -15.47 -21.46 -7.82
CA ASP A 230 -16.69 -21.26 -7.04
C ASP A 230 -16.49 -20.27 -5.89
N GLN A 231 -15.33 -20.37 -5.21
CA GLN A 231 -14.97 -19.45 -4.14
C GLN A 231 -14.74 -18.03 -4.68
N ILE A 232 -14.09 -17.91 -5.85
CA ILE A 232 -13.84 -16.62 -6.50
C ILE A 232 -15.16 -15.98 -6.92
N ASN A 233 -16.07 -16.75 -7.53
CA ASN A 233 -17.40 -16.26 -7.90
C ASN A 233 -18.24 -15.88 -6.67
N PHE A 234 -18.11 -16.61 -5.56
CA PHE A 234 -18.73 -16.25 -4.29
C PHE A 234 -18.22 -14.90 -3.77
N PHE A 235 -16.90 -14.69 -3.72
CA PHE A 235 -16.32 -13.42 -3.26
C PHE A 235 -16.63 -12.26 -4.22
N ARG A 236 -16.66 -12.52 -5.53
CA ARG A 236 -17.11 -11.53 -6.53
C ARG A 236 -18.53 -11.09 -6.26
N ALA A 237 -19.44 -12.03 -6.09
CA ALA A 237 -20.85 -11.73 -5.82
C ALA A 237 -21.02 -10.98 -4.51
N ALA A 238 -20.32 -11.39 -3.43
CA ALA A 238 -20.38 -10.71 -2.14
C ALA A 238 -19.91 -9.24 -2.24
N MET A 239 -18.76 -9.01 -2.86
CA MET A 239 -18.21 -7.65 -3.02
C MET A 239 -19.07 -6.75 -3.92
N TYR A 240 -19.76 -7.32 -4.91
CA TYR A 240 -20.68 -6.57 -5.76
C TYR A 240 -21.97 -6.17 -5.02
N ILE A 241 -22.49 -7.07 -4.17
CA ILE A 241 -23.66 -6.78 -3.32
C ILE A 241 -23.32 -5.72 -2.28
N GLU A 242 -22.13 -5.79 -1.66
CA GLU A 242 -21.64 -4.78 -0.72
C GLU A 242 -21.51 -3.39 -1.36
N ASP A 243 -21.26 -3.33 -2.67
CA ASP A 243 -21.19 -2.08 -3.44
C ASP A 243 -22.59 -1.54 -3.84
N GLY A 244 -23.67 -2.21 -3.41
CA GLY A 244 -25.06 -1.84 -3.72
C GLY A 244 -25.62 -2.45 -5.01
N GLY A 245 -24.87 -3.35 -5.66
CA GLY A 245 -25.31 -4.07 -6.86
C GLY A 245 -26.22 -5.28 -6.54
N LYS A 246 -26.96 -5.77 -7.54
CA LYS A 246 -27.74 -7.00 -7.41
C LYS A 246 -26.90 -8.21 -7.81
N LYS A 247 -27.06 -9.33 -7.10
CA LYS A 247 -26.34 -10.59 -7.37
C LYS A 247 -26.50 -11.08 -8.82
N GLU A 248 -27.63 -10.75 -9.45
CA GLU A 248 -28.00 -11.17 -10.81
C GLU A 248 -27.19 -10.45 -11.90
N ASP A 249 -26.63 -9.27 -11.60
CA ASP A 249 -25.88 -8.45 -12.56
C ASP A 249 -24.37 -8.80 -12.56
N VAL A 250 -23.95 -9.75 -11.73
CA VAL A 250 -22.54 -10.16 -11.62
C VAL A 250 -22.19 -11.13 -12.73
N GLU A 251 -21.24 -10.75 -13.58
CA GLU A 251 -20.63 -11.67 -14.55
C GLU A 251 -19.87 -12.79 -13.82
N ILE A 252 -20.49 -13.98 -13.80
CA ILE A 252 -19.96 -15.20 -13.22
C ILE A 252 -18.92 -15.79 -14.17
N ILE A 253 -17.75 -16.14 -13.64
CA ILE A 253 -16.71 -16.80 -14.42
C ILE A 253 -17.11 -18.25 -14.65
N GLN A 254 -17.40 -18.64 -15.89
CA GLN A 254 -17.91 -19.98 -16.22
C GLN A 254 -16.86 -20.92 -16.82
N GLY A 255 -15.71 -20.41 -17.26
CA GLY A 255 -14.66 -21.23 -17.91
C GLY A 255 -13.25 -20.74 -17.65
N PHE A 256 -12.26 -21.59 -17.90
CA PHE A 256 -10.84 -21.25 -17.70
C PHE A 256 -10.38 -20.11 -18.62
N GLY A 257 -10.83 -20.12 -19.88
CA GLY A 257 -10.50 -19.04 -20.82
C GLY A 257 -11.02 -17.69 -20.32
N ASP A 258 -12.28 -17.67 -19.89
CA ASP A 258 -12.92 -16.50 -19.28
C ASP A 258 -12.20 -16.06 -17.99
N PHE A 259 -11.82 -16.99 -17.13
CA PHE A 259 -11.00 -16.70 -15.94
C PHE A 259 -9.69 -15.97 -16.28
N VAL A 260 -8.97 -16.44 -17.31
CA VAL A 260 -7.72 -15.82 -17.75
C VAL A 260 -7.97 -14.43 -18.34
N VAL A 261 -8.96 -14.29 -19.21
CA VAL A 261 -9.30 -13.00 -19.84
C VAL A 261 -9.73 -11.99 -18.76
N THR A 262 -10.67 -12.36 -17.91
CA THR A 262 -11.18 -11.53 -16.81
C THR A 262 -10.07 -11.21 -15.81
N GLY A 263 -9.12 -12.11 -15.57
CA GLY A 263 -7.95 -11.85 -14.72
C GLY A 263 -6.96 -10.83 -15.30
N ILE A 264 -6.69 -10.91 -16.61
CA ILE A 264 -5.79 -9.97 -17.29
C ILE A 264 -6.45 -8.60 -17.42
N GLN A 265 -7.71 -8.55 -17.86
CA GLN A 265 -8.49 -7.33 -17.93
C GLN A 265 -8.65 -6.70 -16.55
N GLY A 266 -8.96 -7.51 -15.53
CA GLY A 266 -9.04 -7.09 -14.14
C GLY A 266 -7.74 -6.47 -13.64
N ALA A 267 -6.57 -7.05 -13.96
CA ALA A 267 -5.29 -6.48 -13.55
C ALA A 267 -5.02 -5.10 -14.14
N LEU A 268 -5.26 -4.93 -15.45
CA LEU A 268 -5.06 -3.66 -16.14
C LEU A 268 -6.09 -2.62 -15.71
N TYR A 269 -7.36 -3.02 -15.60
CA TYR A 269 -8.43 -2.15 -15.16
C TYR A 269 -8.25 -1.73 -13.70
N PHE A 270 -7.82 -2.62 -12.81
CA PHE A 270 -7.54 -2.31 -11.42
C PHE A 270 -6.43 -1.26 -11.26
N LEU A 271 -5.46 -1.22 -12.17
CA LEU A 271 -4.43 -0.18 -12.17
C LEU A 271 -5.00 1.20 -12.51
N ILE A 272 -5.98 1.29 -13.42
CA ILE A 272 -6.43 2.57 -13.99
C ILE A 272 -7.77 3.07 -13.45
N LYS A 273 -8.58 2.22 -12.80
CA LYS A 273 -9.93 2.58 -12.34
C LYS A 273 -9.94 3.51 -11.10
N PRO A 274 -10.90 4.44 -10.99
CA PRO A 274 -11.97 4.73 -11.95
C PRO A 274 -11.44 5.47 -13.18
N LEU A 275 -12.08 5.25 -14.34
CA LEU A 275 -11.81 6.03 -15.54
C LEU A 275 -12.55 7.38 -15.49
N PRO A 276 -12.09 8.44 -16.20
CA PRO A 276 -12.71 9.76 -16.12
C PRO A 276 -14.21 9.79 -16.44
N TRP A 277 -14.68 8.88 -17.30
CA TRP A 277 -16.09 8.72 -17.67
C TRP A 277 -16.90 7.83 -16.73
N GLU A 278 -16.25 7.10 -15.83
CA GLU A 278 -16.90 6.28 -14.79
C GLU A 278 -17.06 7.07 -13.48
N ALA A 279 -16.52 8.28 -13.41
CA ALA A 279 -16.54 9.10 -12.22
C ALA A 279 -17.96 9.63 -11.94
N ALA A 280 -18.58 9.14 -10.87
CA ALA A 280 -19.86 9.60 -10.36
C ALA A 280 -19.75 10.83 -9.44
N ASN A 281 -18.55 11.15 -8.94
CA ASN A 281 -18.33 12.30 -8.07
C ASN A 281 -16.97 12.99 -8.33
N PRO A 282 -16.77 14.24 -7.85
CA PRO A 282 -15.53 14.98 -8.07
C PRO A 282 -14.28 14.31 -7.50
N LEU A 283 -14.42 13.57 -6.39
CA LEU A 283 -13.30 12.82 -5.79
C LEU A 283 -12.82 11.69 -6.72
N GLN A 284 -13.75 10.98 -7.37
CA GLN A 284 -13.45 9.95 -8.37
C GLN A 284 -12.78 10.55 -9.62
N LEU A 285 -13.15 11.78 -10.01
CA LEU A 285 -12.48 12.46 -11.12
C LEU A 285 -11.03 12.83 -10.79
N ILE A 286 -10.78 13.31 -9.57
CA ILE A 286 -9.42 13.55 -9.06
C ILE A 286 -8.63 12.24 -9.02
N GLN A 287 -9.24 11.15 -8.55
CA GLN A 287 -8.64 9.81 -8.54
C GLN A 287 -8.30 9.32 -9.95
N ALA A 288 -9.17 9.55 -10.95
CA ALA A 288 -8.89 9.18 -12.34
C ALA A 288 -7.66 9.92 -12.90
N GLY A 289 -7.55 11.23 -12.61
CA GLY A 289 -6.37 12.03 -12.97
C GLY A 289 -5.09 11.55 -12.27
N GLU A 290 -5.18 11.23 -10.98
CA GLU A 290 -4.10 10.61 -10.21
C GLU A 290 -3.65 9.29 -10.83
N ASN A 291 -4.58 8.40 -11.20
CA ASN A 291 -4.27 7.09 -11.77
C ASN A 291 -3.45 7.22 -13.05
N LEU A 292 -3.78 8.19 -13.90
CA LEU A 292 -3.03 8.45 -15.12
C LEU A 292 -1.58 8.87 -14.81
N LEU A 293 -1.39 9.79 -13.88
CA LEU A 293 -0.06 10.23 -13.45
C LEU A 293 0.75 9.09 -12.84
N VAL A 294 0.11 8.25 -12.02
CA VAL A 294 0.71 7.05 -11.42
C VAL A 294 1.16 6.09 -12.51
N VAL A 295 0.32 5.78 -13.50
CA VAL A 295 0.67 4.89 -14.62
C VAL A 295 1.87 5.43 -15.39
N VAL A 296 1.87 6.72 -15.74
CA VAL A 296 2.99 7.37 -16.44
C VAL A 296 4.28 7.24 -15.63
N PHE A 297 4.22 7.51 -14.32
CA PHE A 297 5.37 7.37 -13.43
C PHE A 297 5.85 5.92 -13.33
N LEU A 298 4.94 4.95 -13.20
CA LEU A 298 5.28 3.53 -13.12
C LEU A 298 5.96 3.06 -14.40
N VAL A 299 5.43 3.41 -15.58
CA VAL A 299 6.03 3.06 -16.87
C VAL A 299 7.43 3.67 -16.97
N TRP A 300 7.56 4.96 -16.68
CA TRP A 300 8.86 5.64 -16.70
C TRP A 300 9.87 4.97 -15.76
N LEU A 301 9.52 4.74 -14.48
CA LEU A 301 10.40 4.12 -13.49
C LEU A 301 10.79 2.69 -13.90
N THR A 302 9.84 1.92 -14.42
CA THR A 302 10.07 0.55 -14.91
C THR A 302 11.08 0.54 -16.05
N LEU A 303 10.97 1.47 -17.01
CA LEU A 303 11.92 1.59 -18.11
C LEU A 303 13.32 1.93 -17.61
N GLN A 304 13.45 2.81 -16.61
CA GLN A 304 14.74 3.13 -15.98
C GLN A 304 15.34 1.90 -15.27
N CYS A 305 14.53 1.19 -14.48
CA CYS A 305 14.93 -0.06 -13.81
C CYS A 305 15.35 -1.15 -14.83
N TRP A 306 14.63 -1.25 -15.94
CA TRP A 306 14.90 -2.22 -17.00
C TRP A 306 16.28 -2.01 -17.65
N GLN A 307 16.66 -0.75 -17.87
CA GLN A 307 17.97 -0.38 -18.41
C GLN A 307 19.12 -0.71 -17.44
N VAL A 308 18.88 -0.68 -16.13
CA VAL A 308 19.89 -1.03 -15.12
C VAL A 308 19.98 -2.54 -14.93
N GLN A 309 18.84 -3.19 -14.63
CA GLN A 309 18.81 -4.62 -14.33
C GLN A 309 17.48 -5.24 -14.77
N ARG A 310 17.41 -5.56 -16.07
CA ARG A 310 16.28 -6.24 -16.73
C ARG A 310 15.77 -7.46 -15.95
N GLU A 311 16.67 -8.32 -15.52
CA GLU A 311 16.31 -9.61 -14.90
C GLU A 311 15.59 -9.46 -13.56
N LYS A 312 15.92 -8.42 -12.76
CA LYS A 312 15.18 -8.11 -11.54
C LYS A 312 13.87 -7.40 -11.85
N THR A 313 13.88 -6.52 -12.84
CA THR A 313 12.68 -5.79 -13.28
C THR A 313 11.57 -6.73 -13.76
N LEU A 314 11.93 -7.85 -14.43
CA LEU A 314 10.97 -8.90 -14.81
C LEU A 314 10.22 -9.50 -13.61
N PHE A 315 10.91 -9.77 -12.50
CA PHE A 315 10.26 -10.25 -11.28
C PHE A 315 9.28 -9.22 -10.73
N TRP A 316 9.68 -7.95 -10.67
CA TRP A 316 8.81 -6.90 -10.14
C TRP A 316 7.57 -6.68 -11.02
N LEU A 317 7.71 -6.79 -12.36
CA LEU A 317 6.56 -6.77 -13.28
C LEU A 317 5.60 -7.92 -13.01
N LEU A 318 6.12 -9.13 -12.80
CA LEU A 318 5.30 -10.29 -12.43
C LEU A 318 4.59 -10.07 -11.09
N TYR A 319 5.29 -9.50 -10.10
CA TYR A 319 4.71 -9.12 -8.81
C TYR A 319 3.52 -8.18 -8.98
N LEU A 320 3.70 -7.09 -9.74
CA LEU A 320 2.66 -6.08 -9.93
C LEU A 320 1.44 -6.66 -10.66
N ILE A 321 1.67 -7.32 -11.80
CA ILE A 321 0.59 -7.90 -12.61
C ILE A 321 -0.15 -8.96 -11.80
N GLY A 322 0.56 -9.90 -11.17
CA GLY A 322 -0.09 -10.99 -10.45
C GLY A 322 -0.84 -10.51 -9.20
N ALA A 323 -0.31 -9.55 -8.44
CA ALA A 323 -1.04 -8.94 -7.32
C ALA A 323 -2.31 -8.24 -7.79
N PHE A 324 -2.26 -7.54 -8.92
CA PHE A 324 -3.41 -6.84 -9.48
C PHE A 324 -4.42 -7.76 -10.14
N THR A 325 -4.01 -8.90 -10.71
CA THR A 325 -4.94 -9.94 -11.17
C THR A 325 -5.79 -10.44 -10.01
N ILE A 326 -5.18 -10.76 -8.87
CA ILE A 326 -5.90 -11.31 -7.71
C ILE A 326 -6.96 -10.33 -7.19
N TYR A 327 -6.60 -9.05 -7.03
CA TYR A 327 -7.56 -8.04 -6.55
C TYR A 327 -8.53 -7.57 -7.64
N GLY A 328 -8.07 -7.43 -8.89
CA GLY A 328 -8.89 -7.04 -10.03
C GLY A 328 -9.98 -8.05 -10.35
N LEU A 329 -9.79 -9.32 -9.97
CA LEU A 329 -10.82 -10.35 -10.11
C LEU A 329 -11.99 -10.17 -9.14
N VAL A 330 -11.80 -9.55 -7.98
CA VAL A 330 -12.77 -9.62 -6.87
C VAL A 330 -13.30 -8.26 -6.43
N VAL A 331 -12.51 -7.19 -6.60
CA VAL A 331 -12.87 -5.86 -6.09
C VAL A 331 -13.62 -5.07 -7.16
N PHE A 332 -14.88 -4.73 -6.89
CA PHE A 332 -15.70 -3.88 -7.77
C PHE A 332 -15.61 -2.40 -7.38
N ASN A 333 -15.88 -2.07 -6.11
CA ASN A 333 -15.88 -0.71 -5.58
C ASN A 333 -14.58 0.08 -5.88
N TYR A 334 -14.75 1.30 -6.40
CA TYR A 334 -13.62 2.17 -6.78
C TYR A 334 -12.78 2.63 -5.58
N GLY A 335 -13.41 3.03 -4.48
CA GLY A 335 -12.71 3.44 -3.26
C GLY A 335 -11.86 2.31 -2.67
N THR A 336 -12.45 1.12 -2.54
CA THR A 336 -11.78 -0.09 -2.07
C THR A 336 -10.63 -0.49 -2.99
N ALA A 337 -10.80 -0.34 -4.31
CA ALA A 337 -9.73 -0.65 -5.25
C ALA A 337 -8.52 0.27 -5.07
N VAL A 338 -8.73 1.58 -5.00
CA VAL A 338 -7.63 2.54 -4.77
C VAL A 338 -6.95 2.26 -3.42
N ARG A 339 -7.74 2.00 -2.36
CA ARG A 339 -7.26 1.61 -1.02
C ARG A 339 -6.41 0.34 -1.05
N TYR A 340 -6.80 -0.66 -1.84
CA TYR A 340 -6.10 -1.96 -1.88
C TYR A 340 -4.91 -1.94 -2.83
N ARG A 341 -4.89 -1.02 -3.80
CA ARG A 341 -3.83 -0.87 -4.80
C ARG A 341 -2.58 -0.20 -4.24
N PHE A 342 -2.73 0.85 -3.44
CA PHE A 342 -1.59 1.68 -3.03
C PHE A 342 -0.47 0.92 -2.28
N PRO A 343 -0.74 -0.08 -1.41
CA PRO A 343 0.34 -0.80 -0.72
C PRO A 343 1.26 -1.53 -1.71
N PHE A 344 0.67 -2.19 -2.71
CA PHE A 344 1.42 -2.90 -3.76
C PHE A 344 2.20 -1.94 -4.65
N LEU A 345 1.64 -0.76 -4.96
CA LEU A 345 2.35 0.27 -5.70
C LEU A 345 3.56 0.82 -4.95
N VAL A 346 3.41 1.08 -3.65
CA VAL A 346 4.52 1.54 -2.79
C VAL A 346 5.64 0.51 -2.77
N ILE A 347 5.32 -0.77 -2.57
CA ILE A 347 6.30 -1.86 -2.60
C ILE A 347 6.95 -1.92 -3.97
N TYR A 348 6.17 -1.92 -5.05
CA TYR A 348 6.69 -1.99 -6.40
C TYR A 348 7.68 -0.84 -6.67
N VAL A 349 7.29 0.40 -6.40
CA VAL A 349 8.13 1.58 -6.65
C VAL A 349 9.41 1.55 -5.82
N VAL A 350 9.30 1.32 -4.52
CA VAL A 350 10.44 1.37 -3.59
C VAL A 350 11.35 0.17 -3.79
N CYS A 351 10.81 -1.04 -3.67
CA CYS A 351 11.60 -2.26 -3.64
C CYS A 351 12.22 -2.53 -5.01
N MET A 352 11.52 -2.27 -6.12
CA MET A 352 12.10 -2.42 -7.46
C MET A 352 13.27 -1.47 -7.67
N ALA A 353 13.10 -0.18 -7.36
CA ALA A 353 14.15 0.82 -7.55
C ALA A 353 15.38 0.51 -6.68
N TYR A 354 15.17 0.05 -5.45
CA TYR A 354 16.25 -0.34 -4.53
C TYR A 354 16.97 -1.62 -5.00
N ASP A 355 16.21 -2.68 -5.30
CA ASP A 355 16.73 -4.00 -5.64
C ASP A 355 17.50 -4.01 -6.97
N THR A 356 17.00 -3.31 -7.99
CA THR A 356 17.67 -3.15 -9.29
C THR A 356 18.98 -2.36 -9.20
N GLY A 357 19.23 -1.67 -8.08
CA GLY A 357 20.38 -0.80 -7.92
C GLY A 357 20.25 0.55 -8.62
N LEU A 358 19.08 0.88 -9.19
CA LEU A 358 18.81 2.18 -9.81
C LEU A 358 19.09 3.33 -8.84
N ILE A 359 18.74 3.15 -7.57
CA ILE A 359 18.97 4.18 -6.53
C ILE A 359 20.46 4.44 -6.33
N ARG A 360 21.29 3.39 -6.29
CA ARG A 360 22.75 3.52 -6.19
C ARG A 360 23.32 4.22 -7.41
N ARG A 361 22.83 3.87 -8.61
CA ARG A 361 23.22 4.53 -9.86
C ARG A 361 22.91 6.02 -9.84
N TRP A 362 21.68 6.41 -9.49
CA TRP A 362 21.30 7.83 -9.42
C TRP A 362 22.03 8.60 -8.32
N GLN A 363 22.37 7.96 -7.20
CA GLN A 363 23.19 8.57 -6.15
C GLN A 363 24.64 8.78 -6.60
N GLN A 364 25.19 7.91 -7.46
CA GLN A 364 26.53 8.07 -8.04
C GLN A 364 26.56 9.12 -9.16
N GLU A 365 25.53 9.17 -10.00
CA GLU A 365 25.43 10.10 -11.13
C GLU A 365 25.12 11.55 -10.70
N ARG A 366 24.43 11.74 -9.58
CA ARG A 366 24.07 13.08 -9.07
C ARG A 366 25.00 13.54 -7.94
N ARG A 367 25.91 14.47 -8.25
CA ARG A 367 26.45 15.44 -7.27
C ARG A 367 25.30 16.30 -6.68
N PRO A 368 25.40 16.78 -5.43
CA PRO A 368 24.23 17.21 -4.66
C PRO A 368 23.73 18.56 -5.16
N ALA A 369 22.56 18.57 -5.80
CA ALA A 369 21.73 19.75 -5.97
C ALA A 369 20.42 19.26 -6.55
N LEU A 370 19.33 19.37 -5.78
CA LEU A 370 17.97 19.64 -6.27
C LEU A 370 16.90 19.62 -5.17
N LEU A 371 17.27 19.58 -3.89
CA LEU A 371 16.38 19.96 -2.79
C LEU A 371 17.07 20.76 -1.68
N ASP A 372 18.22 21.37 -1.94
CA ASP A 372 18.68 22.50 -1.12
C ASP A 372 17.73 23.69 -1.25
#